data_AF-X0ZG10-F1
#
_entry.id   AF-X0ZG10-F1
#
_cell.length_a   1.000
_cell.length_b   1.000
_cell.length_c   1.000
_cell.angle_alpha   90.00
_cell.angle_beta   90.00
_cell.angle_gamma   90.00
#
_symmetry.space_group_name_H-M   'P 1'
#
loop_
_entity.id
_entity.type
_entity.pdbx_description
1 polymer ?
#
loop_
_entity_poly.entity_id
_entity_poly.type
_entity_poly.pdbx_seq_one_letter_code
_entity_poly.pdbx_strand_id
1 'polypeptide(L)'
;MPIHEIRESIEQDKITLDGNGFAIVQKVINLRENMSHKMLQCDAFLDNPLPTADNSAKFTTELLVTPTPVIYTDMIIDGFTSRAPSAAVENTLFKQTSIFIRGASAPPTEEFPNRFISARPTFTWYMPKLYITLFVHGDANDVINDYAISVYCAIEAKKVSLITYGMGVIREDHIAQVAAVMSNGRSINPARNVGQAFPMWRYGGVRPELMISGASLVNFFNRTSSQEESQTATTTELRGFAMAARKMVPNLEAFGTVALAGTGGIPSWIRLDYS
;
A
#
# COMPACT_ATOMS: atom_id res chain seq x y z
N MET A 1 -11.00 38.94 2.52
CA MET A 1 -11.39 37.66 1.88
C MET A 1 -12.47 37.07 2.77
N PRO A 2 -13.71 36.86 2.27
CA PRO A 2 -14.78 36.33 3.10
C PRO A 2 -14.53 34.84 3.38
N ILE A 3 -14.51 34.50 4.67
CA ILE A 3 -14.59 33.11 5.12
C ILE A 3 -16.08 32.76 5.17
N HIS A 4 -16.43 31.66 4.53
CA HIS A 4 -17.78 31.11 4.55
C HIS A 4 -17.81 29.91 5.48
N GLU A 5 -18.64 29.98 6.51
CA GLU A 5 -18.93 28.85 7.38
C GLU A 5 -20.09 28.06 6.82
N ILE A 6 -19.92 26.75 6.74
CA ILE A 6 -20.94 25.80 6.29
C ILE A 6 -21.19 24.84 7.46
N ARG A 7 -22.47 24.64 7.78
CA ARG A 7 -22.95 23.72 8.82
C ARG A 7 -24.04 22.88 8.20
N GLU A 8 -23.75 21.61 8.00
CA GLU A 8 -24.64 20.69 7.31
C GLU A 8 -24.68 19.37 8.05
N SER A 9 -25.84 18.71 8.06
CA SER A 9 -26.01 17.40 8.67
C SER A 9 -26.47 16.36 7.66
N ILE A 10 -26.14 15.10 7.96
CA ILE A 10 -26.76 13.91 7.41
C ILE A 10 -27.49 13.24 8.57
N GLU A 11 -28.81 13.32 8.53
CA GLU A 11 -29.72 12.74 9.51
C GLU A 11 -30.70 11.83 8.78
N GLN A 12 -30.77 10.58 9.20
CA GLN A 12 -31.65 9.57 8.64
C GLN A 12 -32.17 8.67 9.76
N ASP A 13 -33.50 8.63 9.92
CA ASP A 13 -34.15 7.70 10.85
C ASP A 13 -33.84 6.25 10.48
N LYS A 14 -33.73 5.95 9.18
CA LYS A 14 -33.45 4.61 8.65
C LYS A 14 -32.56 4.67 7.42
N ILE A 15 -31.48 3.89 7.44
CA ILE A 15 -30.62 3.62 6.28
C ILE A 15 -30.68 2.12 6.01
N THR A 16 -31.30 1.73 4.90
CA THR A 16 -31.38 0.33 4.47
C THR A 16 -30.14 -0.05 3.67
N LEU A 17 -29.45 -1.11 4.10
CA LEU A 17 -28.30 -1.66 3.40
C LEU A 17 -28.75 -2.57 2.26
N ASP A 18 -27.94 -2.66 1.21
CA ASP A 18 -28.19 -3.55 0.08
C ASP A 18 -27.92 -5.03 0.44
N GLY A 19 -28.07 -5.93 -0.55
CA GLY A 19 -27.80 -7.36 -0.37
C GLY A 19 -26.33 -7.71 -0.06
N ASN A 20 -25.42 -6.75 -0.16
CA ASN A 20 -24.01 -6.88 0.22
C ASN A 20 -23.69 -6.18 1.54
N GLY A 21 -24.70 -5.60 2.21
CA GLY A 21 -24.52 -4.89 3.48
C GLY A 21 -23.91 -3.51 3.32
N PHE A 22 -24.25 -2.81 2.23
CA PHE A 22 -23.67 -1.52 1.89
C PHE A 22 -24.72 -0.47 1.53
N ALA A 23 -24.50 0.78 1.96
CA ALA A 23 -25.29 1.93 1.55
C ALA A 23 -24.42 3.19 1.43
N ILE A 24 -24.84 4.10 0.54
CA ILE A 24 -24.21 5.41 0.36
C ILE A 24 -25.28 6.48 0.56
N VAL A 25 -25.01 7.43 1.46
CA VAL A 25 -25.81 8.64 1.65
C VAL A 25 -24.96 9.84 1.26
N GLN A 26 -25.45 10.69 0.37
CA GLN A 26 -24.67 11.82 -0.14
C GLN A 26 -25.48 13.12 -0.09
N LYS A 27 -24.83 14.19 0.35
CA LYS A 27 -25.33 15.56 0.32
C LYS A 27 -24.40 16.44 -0.50
N VAL A 28 -24.97 17.28 -1.35
CA VAL A 28 -24.22 18.19 -2.21
C VAL A 28 -24.48 19.63 -1.79
N ILE A 29 -23.40 20.39 -1.61
CA ILE A 29 -23.43 21.81 -1.26
C ILE A 29 -22.84 22.58 -2.43
N ASN A 30 -23.59 23.55 -2.94
CA ASN A 30 -23.12 24.38 -4.05
C ASN A 30 -22.27 25.53 -3.51
N LEU A 31 -21.08 25.69 -4.07
CA LEU A 31 -20.17 26.79 -3.81
C LEU A 31 -20.22 27.80 -4.96
N ARG A 32 -19.64 28.96 -4.74
CA ARG A 32 -19.62 30.03 -5.76
C ARG A 32 -18.63 29.71 -6.88
N GLU A 33 -19.12 29.73 -8.11
CA GLU A 33 -18.30 29.54 -9.31
C GLU A 33 -17.26 30.64 -9.53
N ASN A 34 -16.26 30.34 -10.39
CA ASN A 34 -15.17 31.25 -10.77
C ASN A 34 -14.34 31.74 -9.57
N MET A 35 -14.20 30.88 -8.57
CA MET A 35 -13.40 31.10 -7.36
C MET A 35 -12.53 29.87 -7.10
N SER A 36 -11.40 30.09 -6.44
CA SER A 36 -10.67 29.04 -5.75
C SER A 36 -11.17 28.95 -4.32
N HIS A 37 -11.36 27.73 -3.85
CA HIS A 37 -11.79 27.40 -2.51
C HIS A 37 -10.64 26.75 -1.73
N LYS A 38 -10.56 27.06 -0.45
CA LYS A 38 -9.57 26.46 0.45
C LYS A 38 -10.21 26.12 1.78
N MET A 39 -9.98 24.91 2.28
CA MET A 39 -10.56 24.43 3.52
C MET A 39 -9.64 24.82 4.66
N LEU A 40 -10.11 25.71 5.52
CA LEU A 40 -9.35 26.19 6.67
C LEU A 40 -9.49 25.23 7.84
N GLN A 41 -10.72 24.76 8.06
CA GLN A 41 -11.07 23.85 9.13
C GLN A 41 -12.24 22.98 8.69
N CYS A 42 -12.22 21.72 9.09
CA CYS A 42 -13.33 20.81 8.99
C CYS A 42 -13.44 20.04 10.29
N ASP A 43 -14.66 19.80 10.75
CA ASP A 43 -14.93 18.94 11.89
C ASP A 43 -16.23 18.17 11.64
N ALA A 44 -16.31 16.98 12.20
CA ALA A 44 -17.49 16.14 12.17
C ALA A 44 -17.86 15.74 13.60
N PHE A 45 -19.15 15.83 13.89
CA PHE A 45 -19.72 15.59 15.20
C PHE A 45 -20.86 14.58 15.08
N LEU A 46 -20.74 13.46 15.79
CA LEU A 46 -21.79 12.46 15.88
C LEU A 46 -22.87 12.95 16.85
N ASP A 47 -23.98 13.47 16.31
CA ASP A 47 -25.10 13.97 17.09
C ASP A 47 -25.83 12.84 17.82
N ASN A 48 -25.96 11.68 17.16
CA ASN A 48 -26.28 10.43 17.83
C ASN A 48 -25.00 9.57 17.92
N PRO A 49 -24.36 9.46 19.11
CA PRO A 49 -23.15 8.66 19.26
C PRO A 49 -23.41 7.15 19.25
N LEU A 50 -24.67 6.71 19.39
CA LEU A 50 -25.06 5.30 19.47
C LEU A 50 -26.24 4.98 18.53
N PRO A 51 -26.07 5.15 17.20
CA PRO A 51 -27.01 4.59 16.25
C PRO A 51 -27.05 3.06 16.40
N THR A 52 -28.20 2.48 16.09
CA THR A 52 -28.41 1.03 16.25
C THR A 52 -28.57 0.36 14.90
N ALA A 53 -28.26 -0.93 14.84
CA ALA A 53 -28.53 -1.77 13.69
C ALA A 53 -29.53 -2.85 14.12
N ASP A 54 -30.47 -3.23 13.25
CA ASP A 54 -31.48 -4.23 13.60
C ASP A 54 -30.82 -5.59 13.85
N ASN A 55 -30.02 -6.07 12.89
CA ASN A 55 -29.44 -7.42 12.89
C ASN A 55 -27.94 -7.43 13.20
N SER A 56 -27.20 -6.43 12.74
CA SER A 56 -25.74 -6.43 12.89
C SER A 56 -25.30 -6.25 14.34
N ALA A 57 -24.30 -7.05 14.74
CA ALA A 57 -23.58 -6.85 15.99
C ALA A 57 -22.60 -5.68 15.90
N LYS A 58 -22.18 -5.33 14.68
CA LYS A 58 -21.23 -4.26 14.37
C LYS A 58 -21.53 -3.68 12.99
N PHE A 59 -21.42 -2.36 12.84
CA PHE A 59 -21.42 -1.68 11.55
C PHE A 59 -20.34 -0.60 11.53
N THR A 60 -19.86 -0.26 10.33
CA THR A 60 -18.78 0.72 10.13
C THR A 60 -19.28 1.83 9.24
N THR A 61 -18.89 3.07 9.52
CA THR A 61 -19.19 4.20 8.64
C THR A 61 -17.93 4.95 8.25
N GLU A 62 -17.81 5.31 6.96
CA GLU A 62 -16.79 6.22 6.47
C GLU A 62 -17.45 7.52 5.98
N LEU A 63 -17.19 8.63 6.66
CA LEU A 63 -17.59 9.98 6.23
C LEU A 63 -16.46 10.60 5.40
N LEU A 64 -16.78 11.16 4.24
CA LEU A 64 -15.86 11.87 3.38
C LEU A 64 -16.40 13.24 2.99
N VAL A 65 -15.53 14.24 3.01
CA VAL A 65 -15.77 15.57 2.44
C VAL A 65 -14.83 15.76 1.25
N THR A 66 -15.42 16.01 0.08
CA THR A 66 -14.70 16.02 -1.21
C THR A 66 -15.29 17.05 -2.17
N PRO A 67 -14.50 17.65 -3.09
CA PRO A 67 -15.02 18.57 -4.10
C PRO A 67 -15.67 17.84 -5.29
N THR A 68 -15.35 16.54 -5.48
CA THR A 68 -15.85 15.69 -6.57
C THR A 68 -16.60 14.48 -6.01
N PRO A 69 -17.57 13.90 -6.72
CA PRO A 69 -18.20 12.65 -6.29
C PRO A 69 -17.16 11.53 -6.14
N VAL A 70 -17.43 10.62 -5.21
CA VAL A 70 -16.49 9.56 -4.81
C VAL A 70 -17.00 8.20 -5.27
N ILE A 71 -16.08 7.38 -5.77
CA ILE A 71 -16.31 5.97 -6.11
C ILE A 71 -15.62 5.11 -5.04
N TYR A 72 -16.31 4.07 -4.57
CA TYR A 72 -15.72 3.09 -3.65
C TYR A 72 -14.66 2.23 -4.34
N THR A 73 -13.85 1.55 -3.54
CA THR A 73 -12.81 0.62 -3.98
C THR A 73 -13.20 -0.80 -3.58
N ASP A 74 -12.64 -1.81 -4.26
CA ASP A 74 -12.88 -3.22 -3.93
C ASP A 74 -12.10 -3.69 -2.68
N MET A 75 -11.47 -2.78 -1.94
CA MET A 75 -10.76 -3.12 -0.71
C MET A 75 -11.74 -3.44 0.43
N ILE A 76 -11.34 -4.38 1.28
CA ILE A 76 -12.09 -4.75 2.48
C ILE A 76 -11.79 -3.76 3.61
N ILE A 77 -12.82 -3.35 4.34
CA ILE A 77 -12.74 -2.59 5.59
C ILE A 77 -13.54 -3.30 6.67
N ASP A 78 -12.89 -3.58 7.81
CA ASP A 78 -13.54 -4.16 8.99
C ASP A 78 -14.33 -5.48 8.73
N GLY A 79 -13.95 -6.21 7.67
CA GLY A 79 -14.61 -7.43 7.20
C GLY A 79 -15.63 -7.23 6.08
N PHE A 80 -15.97 -5.99 5.75
CA PHE A 80 -16.92 -5.61 4.70
C PHE A 80 -16.21 -5.20 3.40
N THR A 81 -16.83 -5.46 2.25
CA THR A 81 -16.33 -5.00 0.94
C THR A 81 -16.66 -3.53 0.68
N SER A 82 -16.15 -2.97 -0.43
CA SER A 82 -16.56 -1.66 -0.96
C SER A 82 -16.09 -0.45 -0.15
N ARG A 83 -14.86 -0.46 0.36
CA ARG A 83 -14.28 0.64 1.15
C ARG A 83 -14.20 1.96 0.38
N ALA A 84 -14.43 3.08 1.06
CA ALA A 84 -14.19 4.43 0.53
C ALA A 84 -12.71 4.66 0.16
N PRO A 85 -12.39 5.55 -0.80
CA PRO A 85 -11.02 5.76 -1.25
C PRO A 85 -10.09 6.23 -0.13
N SER A 86 -8.79 6.07 -0.37
CA SER A 86 -7.75 6.49 0.57
C SER A 86 -7.83 8.00 0.85
N ALA A 87 -7.59 8.39 2.10
CA ALA A 87 -7.49 9.80 2.48
C ALA A 87 -6.30 10.52 1.81
N ALA A 88 -5.37 9.77 1.21
CA ALA A 88 -4.25 10.32 0.44
C ALA A 88 -4.64 10.77 -0.98
N VAL A 89 -5.85 10.46 -1.45
CA VAL A 89 -6.36 10.99 -2.72
C VAL A 89 -6.49 12.51 -2.59
N GLU A 90 -5.97 13.26 -3.56
CA GLU A 90 -5.87 14.72 -3.49
C GLU A 90 -7.23 15.42 -3.32
N ASN A 91 -8.29 14.82 -3.85
CA ASN A 91 -9.66 15.33 -3.72
C ASN A 91 -10.30 14.99 -2.35
N THR A 92 -9.64 14.22 -1.47
CA THR A 92 -10.16 13.93 -0.13
C THR A 92 -9.71 15.00 0.85
N LEU A 93 -10.65 15.89 1.22
CA LEU A 93 -10.38 17.02 2.10
C LEU A 93 -10.47 16.61 3.57
N PHE A 94 -11.46 15.79 3.91
CA PHE A 94 -11.66 15.20 5.23
C PHE A 94 -12.17 13.78 5.10
N LYS A 95 -11.71 12.88 5.96
CA LYS A 95 -12.19 11.52 6.09
C LYS A 95 -12.28 11.14 7.56
N GLN A 96 -13.41 10.58 7.98
CA GLN A 96 -13.58 9.99 9.30
C GLN A 96 -14.10 8.56 9.15
N THR A 97 -13.53 7.62 9.88
CA THR A 97 -14.02 6.24 10.00
C THR A 97 -14.50 6.01 11.43
N SER A 98 -15.71 5.49 11.59
CA SER A 98 -16.31 5.18 12.89
C SER A 98 -16.75 3.71 12.89
N ILE A 99 -16.42 2.97 13.95
CA ILE A 99 -16.86 1.58 14.11
C ILE A 99 -17.86 1.51 15.27
N PHE A 100 -19.06 1.04 14.99
CA PHE A 100 -20.13 0.91 15.99
C PHE A 100 -20.27 -0.55 16.38
N ILE A 101 -20.20 -0.83 17.68
CA ILE A 101 -20.33 -2.18 18.24
C ILE A 101 -21.52 -2.18 19.18
N ARG A 102 -22.42 -3.15 19.02
CA ARG A 102 -23.62 -3.28 19.88
C ARG A 102 -23.21 -3.43 21.35
N GLY A 103 -23.72 -2.53 22.19
CA GLY A 103 -23.43 -2.52 23.63
C GLY A 103 -22.15 -1.78 24.04
N ALA A 104 -21.38 -1.23 23.10
CA ALA A 104 -20.29 -0.29 23.42
C ALA A 104 -20.84 1.10 23.74
N SER A 105 -20.12 1.86 24.56
CA SER A 105 -20.54 3.20 25.02
C SER A 105 -20.20 4.33 24.05
N ALA A 106 -19.16 4.18 23.23
CA ALA A 106 -18.80 5.12 22.18
C ALA A 106 -18.09 4.39 21.03
N PRO A 107 -18.33 4.77 19.77
CA PRO A 107 -17.61 4.22 18.64
C PRO A 107 -16.15 4.73 18.65
N PRO A 108 -15.13 3.88 18.50
CA PRO A 108 -13.81 4.36 18.12
C PRO A 108 -13.89 5.09 16.77
N THR A 109 -13.31 6.28 16.71
CA THR A 109 -13.27 7.12 15.52
C THR A 109 -11.84 7.46 15.14
N GLU A 110 -11.54 7.37 13.84
CA GLU A 110 -10.27 7.74 13.24
C GLU A 110 -10.52 8.83 12.19
N GLU A 111 -9.78 9.93 12.26
CA GLU A 111 -10.00 11.12 11.44
C GLU A 111 -8.72 11.56 10.70
N PHE A 112 -8.91 12.03 9.48
CA PHE A 112 -7.88 12.64 8.65
C PHE A 112 -8.42 13.91 7.99
N PRO A 113 -7.72 15.05 8.08
CA PRO A 113 -6.59 15.31 8.97
C PRO A 113 -6.99 15.16 10.45
N ASN A 114 -6.06 14.80 11.33
CA ASN A 114 -6.37 14.70 12.76
C ASN A 114 -6.46 16.10 13.40
N ARG A 115 -7.21 16.21 14.51
CA ARG A 115 -7.42 17.47 15.25
C ARG A 115 -6.12 18.15 15.72
N PHE A 116 -5.04 17.40 15.97
CA PHE A 116 -3.76 17.91 16.45
C PHE A 116 -2.88 18.50 15.34
N ILE A 117 -2.93 17.94 14.13
CA ILE A 117 -2.29 18.49 12.92
C ILE A 117 -3.32 19.36 12.20
N SER A 118 -4.00 20.25 12.94
CA SER A 118 -4.71 21.40 12.38
C SER A 118 -3.72 22.45 11.81
N ALA A 119 -2.68 21.97 11.13
CA ALA A 119 -1.92 22.76 10.19
C ALA A 119 -2.85 22.98 8.99
N ARG A 120 -3.62 24.06 9.06
CA ARG A 120 -4.47 24.65 8.00
C ARG A 120 -4.24 23.96 6.65
N PRO A 121 -5.06 22.97 6.29
CA PRO A 121 -4.86 22.21 5.06
C PRO A 121 -4.67 23.19 3.89
N THR A 122 -3.58 23.04 3.15
CA THR A 122 -3.25 23.96 2.05
C THR A 122 -3.94 23.60 0.75
N PHE A 123 -4.75 22.53 0.75
CA PHE A 123 -5.48 22.06 -0.40
C PHE A 123 -6.45 23.14 -0.90
N THR A 124 -6.18 23.59 -2.12
CA THR A 124 -7.02 24.55 -2.83
C THR A 124 -7.71 23.79 -3.94
N TRP A 125 -9.03 23.91 -4.04
CA TRP A 125 -9.82 23.32 -5.12
C TRP A 125 -10.64 24.38 -5.86
N TYR A 126 -11.17 24.01 -7.02
CA TYR A 126 -11.87 24.92 -7.92
C TYR A 126 -13.28 24.43 -8.26
N MET A 127 -13.61 23.15 -8.05
CA MET A 127 -14.97 22.65 -8.25
C MET A 127 -15.97 23.46 -7.41
N PRO A 128 -17.05 23.98 -8.01
CA PRO A 128 -18.03 24.81 -7.30
C PRO A 128 -19.02 23.95 -6.50
N LYS A 129 -18.58 22.79 -6.01
CA LYS A 129 -19.40 21.83 -5.28
C LYS A 129 -18.57 21.23 -4.16
N LEU A 130 -19.26 20.88 -3.08
CA LEU A 130 -18.73 20.11 -1.97
C LEU A 130 -19.69 18.96 -1.69
N TYR A 131 -19.16 17.74 -1.66
CA TYR A 131 -19.89 16.52 -1.39
C TYR A 131 -19.54 16.04 0.00
N ILE A 132 -20.58 15.88 0.83
CA ILE A 132 -20.51 15.14 2.08
C ILE A 132 -21.07 13.75 1.77
N THR A 133 -20.23 12.74 1.84
CA THR A 133 -20.62 11.36 1.47
C THR A 133 -20.38 10.44 2.66
N LEU A 134 -21.41 9.69 3.03
CA LEU A 134 -21.38 8.68 4.08
C LEU A 134 -21.49 7.30 3.42
N PHE A 135 -20.48 6.48 3.66
CA PHE A 135 -20.46 5.06 3.32
C PHE A 135 -20.83 4.29 4.59
N VAL A 136 -21.81 3.41 4.50
CA VAL A 136 -22.29 2.60 5.63
C VAL A 136 -22.11 1.13 5.28
N HIS A 137 -21.45 0.39 6.17
CA HIS A 137 -21.13 -1.02 6.02
C HIS A 137 -21.70 -1.81 7.19
N GLY A 138 -22.41 -2.90 6.91
CA GLY A 138 -23.02 -3.78 7.90
C GLY A 138 -23.36 -5.13 7.28
N ASP A 139 -24.28 -5.88 7.89
CA ASP A 139 -24.74 -7.15 7.32
C ASP A 139 -25.75 -6.91 6.18
N ALA A 140 -25.89 -7.93 5.32
CA ALA A 140 -26.77 -7.88 4.16
C ALA A 140 -28.23 -7.59 4.53
N ASN A 141 -28.84 -6.62 3.85
CA ASN A 141 -30.21 -6.15 4.06
C ASN A 141 -30.51 -5.64 5.48
N ASP A 142 -29.49 -5.26 6.25
CA ASP A 142 -29.72 -4.68 7.57
C ASP A 142 -30.25 -3.23 7.50
N VAL A 143 -30.79 -2.76 8.61
CA VAL A 143 -31.27 -1.38 8.76
C VAL A 143 -30.50 -0.71 9.88
N ILE A 144 -29.84 0.40 9.56
CA ILE A 144 -29.23 1.30 10.54
C ILE A 144 -30.26 2.35 10.93
N ASN A 145 -30.55 2.46 12.21
CA ASN A 145 -31.54 3.37 12.76
C ASN A 145 -30.88 4.57 13.44
N ASP A 146 -31.55 5.71 13.34
CA ASP A 146 -31.25 6.96 14.04
C ASP A 146 -29.82 7.48 13.79
N TYR A 147 -29.33 7.39 12.55
CA TYR A 147 -28.00 7.89 12.22
C TYR A 147 -28.04 9.42 12.04
N ALA A 148 -27.25 10.12 12.85
CA ALA A 148 -27.17 11.59 12.83
C ALA A 148 -25.72 12.06 12.99
N ILE A 149 -25.23 12.79 11.98
CA ILE A 149 -23.90 13.41 11.99
C ILE A 149 -23.96 14.83 11.42
N SER A 150 -23.30 15.75 12.10
CA SER A 150 -23.11 17.14 11.68
C SER A 150 -21.69 17.38 11.22
N VAL A 151 -21.53 18.16 10.16
CA VAL A 151 -20.25 18.54 9.57
C VAL A 151 -20.15 20.05 9.52
N TYR A 152 -19.07 20.58 10.09
CA TYR A 152 -18.68 21.98 10.00
C TYR A 152 -17.52 22.14 9.03
N CYS A 153 -17.63 23.08 8.10
CA CYS A 153 -16.53 23.46 7.21
C CYS A 153 -16.35 24.97 7.17
N ALA A 154 -15.13 25.44 7.43
CA ALA A 154 -14.74 26.83 7.21
C ALA A 154 -13.96 26.93 5.90
N ILE A 155 -14.52 27.63 4.92
CA ILE A 155 -13.98 27.72 3.55
C ILE A 155 -13.62 29.16 3.22
N GLU A 156 -12.38 29.36 2.79
CA GLU A 156 -11.93 30.61 2.20
C GLU A 156 -12.20 30.59 0.69
N ALA A 157 -12.92 31.60 0.19
CA ALA A 157 -13.15 31.77 -1.24
C ALA A 157 -12.36 32.97 -1.77
N LYS A 158 -11.60 32.75 -2.85
CA LYS A 158 -10.80 33.78 -3.53
C LYS A 158 -11.11 33.80 -5.01
N LYS A 159 -11.36 34.99 -5.56
CA LYS A 159 -11.57 35.16 -7.00
C LYS A 159 -10.28 34.85 -7.77
N VAL A 160 -10.40 34.07 -8.84
CA VAL A 160 -9.29 33.68 -9.71
C VAL A 160 -9.62 34.00 -11.18
N SER A 161 -8.63 33.89 -12.07
CA SER A 161 -8.87 34.03 -13.50
C SER A 161 -9.66 32.83 -14.04
N LEU A 162 -10.47 33.05 -15.09
CA LEU A 162 -11.28 31.99 -15.70
C LEU A 162 -10.42 30.81 -16.20
N ILE A 163 -9.22 31.09 -16.71
CA ILE A 163 -8.29 30.06 -17.19
C ILE A 163 -7.82 29.19 -16.02
N THR A 164 -7.42 29.80 -14.91
CA THR A 164 -6.99 29.07 -13.70
C THR A 164 -8.13 28.22 -13.14
N TYR A 165 -9.32 28.80 -13.06
CA TYR A 165 -10.52 28.10 -12.61
C TYR A 165 -10.83 26.89 -13.50
N GLY A 166 -10.93 27.08 -14.82
CA GLY A 166 -11.25 26.00 -15.76
C GLY A 166 -10.22 24.87 -15.75
N MET A 167 -8.93 25.20 -15.74
CA MET A 167 -7.86 24.19 -15.64
C MET A 167 -7.90 23.42 -14.32
N GLY A 168 -8.23 24.10 -13.22
CA GLY A 168 -8.39 23.49 -11.90
C GLY A 168 -9.52 22.46 -11.86
N VAL A 169 -10.70 22.84 -12.37
CA VAL A 169 -11.87 21.95 -12.45
C VAL A 169 -11.56 20.70 -13.29
N ILE A 170 -10.95 20.86 -14.47
CA ILE A 170 -10.59 19.74 -15.34
C ILE A 170 -9.60 18.79 -14.64
N ARG A 171 -8.62 19.33 -13.91
CA ARG A 171 -7.65 18.53 -13.15
C ARG A 171 -8.34 17.72 -12.06
N GLU A 172 -9.25 18.34 -11.30
CA GLU A 172 -9.98 17.70 -10.21
C GLU A 172 -10.87 16.56 -10.73
N ASP A 173 -11.57 16.77 -11.85
CA ASP A 173 -12.37 15.73 -12.50
C ASP A 173 -11.50 14.57 -13.00
N HIS A 174 -10.34 14.87 -13.60
CA HIS A 174 -9.42 13.83 -14.06
C HIS A 174 -8.83 13.00 -12.90
N ILE A 175 -8.47 13.66 -11.78
CA ILE A 175 -8.02 12.96 -10.57
C ILE A 175 -9.13 12.05 -10.03
N ALA A 176 -10.38 12.53 -10.00
CA ALA A 176 -11.52 11.73 -9.53
C ALA A 176 -11.72 10.46 -10.38
N GLN A 177 -11.53 10.55 -11.70
CA GLN A 177 -11.65 9.41 -12.62
C GLN A 177 -10.57 8.34 -12.40
N VAL A 178 -9.35 8.75 -12.06
CA VAL A 178 -8.20 7.83 -11.88
C VAL A 178 -8.01 7.41 -10.42
N ALA A 179 -8.79 7.98 -9.48
CA ALA A 179 -8.63 7.75 -8.04
C ALA A 179 -8.70 6.26 -7.63
N ALA A 180 -9.54 5.44 -8.30
CA ALA A 180 -9.62 4.00 -8.02
C ALA A 180 -8.32 3.25 -8.33
N VAL A 181 -7.50 3.76 -9.27
CA VAL A 181 -6.27 3.11 -9.75
C VAL A 181 -5.04 3.54 -8.92
N MET A 182 -5.09 4.69 -8.25
CA MET A 182 -3.93 5.33 -7.60
C MET A 182 -3.50 4.73 -6.23
N SER A 183 -3.94 3.50 -5.91
CA SER A 183 -3.47 2.77 -4.72
C SER A 183 -2.04 2.27 -4.92
N ASN A 184 -1.07 3.17 -4.75
CA ASN A 184 0.33 2.92 -5.02
C ASN A 184 1.08 2.45 -3.77
N GLY A 185 1.15 1.13 -3.59
CA GLY A 185 2.08 0.45 -2.70
C GLY A 185 2.49 -0.88 -3.31
N ARG A 186 3.79 -1.17 -3.37
CA ARG A 186 4.29 -2.49 -3.81
C ARG A 186 4.30 -3.43 -2.61
N SER A 187 3.64 -4.58 -2.72
CA SER A 187 3.85 -5.68 -1.78
C SER A 187 5.23 -6.30 -1.97
N ILE A 188 5.96 -6.48 -0.88
CA ILE A 188 7.25 -7.16 -0.86
C ILE A 188 7.10 -8.35 0.08
N ASN A 189 7.32 -9.57 -0.44
CA ASN A 189 7.37 -10.76 0.40
C ASN A 189 8.47 -10.57 1.46
N PRO A 190 8.22 -10.82 2.76
CA PRO A 190 9.21 -10.67 3.84
C PRO A 190 10.58 -11.27 3.52
N ALA A 191 10.64 -12.40 2.82
CA ALA A 191 11.90 -13.03 2.40
C ALA A 191 12.77 -12.16 1.47
N ARG A 192 12.18 -11.20 0.76
CA ARG A 192 12.87 -10.25 -0.14
C ARG A 192 13.28 -8.93 0.54
N ASN A 193 12.85 -8.68 1.78
CA ASN A 193 13.17 -7.44 2.51
C ASN A 193 14.68 -7.33 2.79
N VAL A 194 15.33 -8.46 3.11
CA VAL A 194 16.76 -8.53 3.47
C VAL A 194 17.69 -8.06 2.34
N GLY A 195 17.27 -8.19 1.08
CA GLY A 195 18.03 -7.73 -0.09
C GLY A 195 17.80 -6.27 -0.48
N GLN A 196 16.92 -5.54 0.22
CA GLN A 196 16.58 -4.14 -0.08
C GLN A 196 17.10 -3.14 0.96
N ALA A 197 17.65 -3.62 2.08
CA ALA A 197 18.32 -2.78 3.06
C ALA A 197 19.78 -2.52 2.65
N PHE A 198 20.14 -1.24 2.51
CA PHE A 198 21.53 -0.85 2.39
C PHE A 198 22.27 -1.12 3.72
N PRO A 199 23.52 -1.60 3.68
CA PRO A 199 24.37 -1.70 2.49
C PRO A 199 24.37 -3.10 1.82
N MET A 200 24.32 -3.10 0.48
CA MET A 200 24.17 -4.30 -0.35
C MET A 200 25.37 -5.27 -0.31
N TRP A 201 26.53 -4.88 0.25
CA TRP A 201 27.75 -5.71 0.21
C TRP A 201 27.64 -7.03 0.98
N ARG A 202 26.67 -7.16 1.90
CA ARG A 202 26.42 -8.41 2.63
C ARG A 202 25.53 -9.40 1.84
N TYR A 203 24.80 -8.91 0.84
CA TYR A 203 23.75 -9.66 0.15
C TYR A 203 23.80 -9.59 -1.40
N GLY A 204 24.74 -8.84 -1.98
CA GLY A 204 24.80 -8.55 -3.41
C GLY A 204 26.19 -8.21 -3.94
N GLY A 205 27.21 -8.98 -3.55
CA GLY A 205 28.56 -8.94 -4.13
C GLY A 205 28.87 -10.16 -5.01
N VAL A 206 29.93 -10.08 -5.82
CA VAL A 206 30.52 -11.22 -6.56
C VAL A 206 30.77 -12.35 -5.57
N ARG A 207 30.03 -13.46 -5.70
CA ARG A 207 30.27 -14.64 -4.87
C ARG A 207 31.53 -15.34 -5.40
N PRO A 208 32.44 -15.79 -4.54
CA PRO A 208 33.56 -16.60 -5.01
C PRO A 208 33.01 -17.89 -5.61
N GLU A 209 33.39 -18.17 -6.86
CA GLU A 209 33.26 -19.50 -7.44
C GLU A 209 34.24 -20.45 -6.72
N LEU A 210 33.92 -21.74 -6.62
CA LEU A 210 34.79 -22.73 -5.99
C LEU A 210 36.20 -22.67 -6.60
N MET A 211 37.17 -22.19 -5.81
CA MET A 211 38.57 -22.07 -6.23
C MET A 211 39.29 -23.42 -6.09
N ILE A 212 40.31 -23.64 -6.93
CA ILE A 212 41.20 -24.81 -6.84
C ILE A 212 41.89 -24.80 -5.47
N SER A 213 41.76 -25.91 -4.73
CA SER A 213 42.39 -26.11 -3.43
C SER A 213 43.91 -26.31 -3.58
N GLY A 214 44.70 -25.59 -2.77
CA GLY A 214 46.17 -25.66 -2.76
C GLY A 214 46.78 -26.96 -2.24
N ALA A 215 45.97 -27.98 -1.92
CA ALA A 215 46.50 -29.29 -1.52
C ALA A 215 47.29 -29.99 -2.65
N SER A 216 47.01 -29.67 -3.93
CA SER A 216 47.74 -30.21 -5.08
C SER A 216 49.01 -29.43 -5.46
N LEU A 217 49.28 -28.28 -4.82
CA LEU A 217 50.50 -27.48 -5.03
C LEU A 217 51.75 -28.13 -4.42
N VAL A 218 51.62 -29.12 -3.54
CA VAL A 218 52.76 -29.84 -2.95
C VAL A 218 53.60 -30.54 -4.03
N ASN A 219 52.96 -31.02 -5.10
CA ASN A 219 53.62 -31.66 -6.23
C ASN A 219 54.35 -30.66 -7.16
N PHE A 220 54.14 -29.35 -7.01
CA PHE A 220 54.88 -28.32 -7.75
C PHE A 220 56.33 -28.24 -7.28
N PHE A 221 56.57 -28.37 -5.97
CA PHE A 221 57.91 -28.26 -5.39
C PHE A 221 58.64 -29.62 -5.28
N ASN A 222 57.92 -30.73 -5.09
CA ASN A 222 58.53 -32.05 -4.91
C ASN A 222 58.07 -33.02 -6.01
N ARG A 223 58.88 -33.18 -7.07
CA ARG A 223 58.65 -34.18 -8.12
C ARG A 223 59.11 -35.57 -7.65
N THR A 224 58.24 -36.35 -7.02
CA THR A 224 58.46 -37.80 -6.85
C THR A 224 57.89 -38.55 -8.05
N SER A 225 58.76 -38.99 -8.95
CA SER A 225 58.43 -39.62 -10.25
C SER A 225 57.82 -41.03 -10.18
N SER A 226 57.50 -41.55 -8.99
CA SER A 226 57.06 -42.93 -8.79
C SER A 226 55.68 -43.10 -8.16
N GLN A 227 54.91 -42.02 -8.01
CA GLN A 227 53.49 -42.07 -7.63
C GLN A 227 52.59 -41.42 -8.70
N GLU A 228 52.91 -41.66 -9.98
CA GLU A 228 52.15 -41.15 -11.11
C GLU A 228 50.89 -41.99 -11.38
N GLU A 229 49.86 -41.87 -10.54
CA GLU A 229 48.50 -42.23 -10.98
C GLU A 229 47.98 -41.13 -11.89
N SER A 230 48.01 -41.37 -13.21
CA SER A 230 47.24 -40.58 -14.16
C SER A 230 45.76 -40.90 -13.99
N GLN A 231 45.08 -40.18 -13.09
CA GLN A 231 43.62 -40.24 -13.02
C GLN A 231 43.03 -39.60 -14.27
N THR A 232 42.67 -40.45 -15.23
CA THR A 232 41.94 -40.04 -16.42
C THR A 232 40.46 -39.97 -16.08
N ALA A 233 39.92 -38.74 -15.98
CA ALA A 233 38.50 -38.56 -15.76
C ALA A 233 37.71 -39.03 -16.99
N THR A 234 36.75 -39.92 -16.79
CA THR A 234 35.85 -40.38 -17.84
C THR A 234 34.91 -39.25 -18.28
N THR A 235 34.35 -39.36 -19.49
CA THR A 235 33.38 -38.37 -19.99
C THR A 235 32.14 -38.24 -19.10
N THR A 236 31.78 -39.30 -18.37
CA THR A 236 30.65 -39.29 -17.43
C THR A 236 30.98 -38.46 -16.19
N GLU A 237 32.20 -38.58 -15.67
CA GLU A 237 32.67 -37.80 -14.51
C GLU A 237 32.81 -36.31 -14.86
N LEU A 238 33.35 -35.98 -16.03
CA LEU A 238 33.45 -34.60 -16.52
C LEU A 238 32.08 -33.92 -16.65
N ARG A 239 31.06 -34.64 -17.14
CA ARG A 239 29.67 -34.14 -17.17
C ARG A 239 29.09 -34.01 -15.76
N GLY A 240 29.42 -34.94 -14.86
CA GLY A 240 29.06 -34.87 -13.45
C GLY A 240 29.59 -33.58 -12.80
N PHE A 241 30.87 -33.26 -12.97
CA PHE A 241 31.47 -32.04 -12.42
C PHE A 241 30.83 -30.77 -13.00
N ALA A 242 30.57 -30.73 -14.31
CA ALA A 242 29.87 -29.61 -14.93
C ALA A 242 28.43 -29.44 -14.40
N MET A 243 27.74 -30.54 -14.10
CA MET A 243 26.41 -30.51 -13.48
C MET A 243 26.49 -30.03 -12.02
N ALA A 244 27.47 -30.50 -11.25
CA ALA A 244 27.67 -30.11 -9.85
C ALA A 244 28.06 -28.63 -9.68
N ALA A 245 28.87 -28.09 -10.60
CA ALA A 245 29.24 -26.67 -10.63
C ALA A 245 28.04 -25.75 -10.93
N ARG A 246 27.01 -26.26 -11.62
CA ARG A 246 25.80 -25.50 -12.00
C ARG A 246 24.68 -25.57 -10.97
N LYS A 247 24.85 -26.29 -9.85
CA LYS A 247 23.83 -26.38 -8.81
C LYS A 247 23.78 -25.09 -7.98
N MET A 248 22.57 -24.57 -7.77
CA MET A 248 22.34 -23.48 -6.82
C MET A 248 22.41 -24.01 -5.39
N VAL A 249 23.05 -23.24 -4.51
CA VAL A 249 23.31 -23.59 -3.11
C VAL A 249 22.69 -22.52 -2.20
N PRO A 250 22.24 -22.86 -0.97
CA PRO A 250 21.69 -21.90 -0.01
C PRO A 250 22.59 -20.67 0.24
N ASN A 251 21.95 -19.57 0.61
CA ASN A 251 22.56 -18.25 0.63
C ASN A 251 23.57 -18.10 1.77
N LEU A 252 24.87 -18.25 1.46
CA LEU A 252 26.12 -17.93 2.21
C LEU A 252 27.29 -18.80 1.70
N GLU A 253 26.99 -19.87 0.96
CA GLU A 253 27.97 -20.81 0.42
C GLU A 253 28.42 -20.44 -1.01
N ALA A 254 29.59 -20.95 -1.42
CA ALA A 254 30.13 -20.77 -2.78
C ALA A 254 29.22 -21.46 -3.83
N PHE A 255 29.22 -20.96 -5.07
CA PHE A 255 28.43 -21.57 -6.14
C PHE A 255 28.97 -22.97 -6.51
N GLY A 256 28.06 -23.92 -6.68
CA GLY A 256 28.37 -25.32 -6.97
C GLY A 256 28.61 -26.17 -5.71
N THR A 257 28.55 -27.49 -5.86
CA THR A 257 28.80 -28.44 -4.76
C THR A 257 30.15 -29.14 -4.95
N VAL A 258 30.97 -29.20 -3.90
CA VAL A 258 32.35 -29.68 -3.96
C VAL A 258 32.52 -31.17 -4.26
N ALA A 259 31.48 -31.99 -4.17
CA ALA A 259 31.62 -33.43 -4.32
C ALA A 259 30.47 -34.07 -5.10
N LEU A 260 30.81 -34.90 -6.09
CA LEU A 260 29.94 -36.02 -6.48
C LEU A 260 30.23 -37.18 -5.53
N ALA A 261 29.17 -37.77 -4.97
CA ALA A 261 29.30 -38.94 -4.10
C ALA A 261 30.05 -40.06 -4.84
N GLY A 262 31.23 -40.42 -4.34
CA GLY A 262 32.08 -41.48 -4.89
C GLY A 262 33.22 -41.04 -5.82
N THR A 263 33.33 -39.76 -6.20
CA THR A 263 34.35 -39.28 -7.18
C THR A 263 35.28 -38.18 -6.64
N GLY A 264 35.10 -37.73 -5.41
CA GLY A 264 35.94 -36.69 -4.80
C GLY A 264 35.70 -35.28 -5.38
N GLY A 265 36.59 -34.36 -5.02
CA GLY A 265 36.54 -32.94 -5.40
C GLY A 265 36.73 -32.67 -6.88
N ILE A 266 36.44 -31.45 -7.33
CA ILE A 266 36.71 -31.01 -8.72
C ILE A 266 38.19 -31.28 -9.07
N PRO A 267 38.52 -31.99 -10.16
CA PRO A 267 39.90 -32.34 -10.50
C PRO A 267 40.75 -31.10 -10.84
N SER A 268 41.98 -31.02 -10.31
CA SER A 268 42.93 -29.95 -10.66
C SER A 268 43.74 -30.33 -11.90
N TRP A 269 43.23 -30.01 -13.09
CA TRP A 269 43.84 -30.40 -14.38
C TRP A 269 44.81 -29.35 -14.96
N ILE A 270 45.07 -28.23 -14.27
CA ILE A 270 46.04 -27.22 -14.69
C ILE A 270 47.44 -27.61 -14.20
N ARG A 271 48.38 -27.81 -15.12
CA ARG A 271 49.82 -27.92 -14.85
C ARG A 271 50.53 -26.68 -15.39
N LEU A 272 51.46 -26.12 -14.61
CA LEU A 272 52.35 -25.06 -15.07
C LEU A 272 53.72 -25.69 -15.33
N ASP A 273 54.02 -25.97 -16.60
CA ASP A 273 55.34 -26.46 -17.00
C ASP A 273 56.29 -25.27 -17.18
N TYR A 274 57.42 -25.29 -16.48
CA TYR A 274 58.55 -24.40 -16.76
C TYR A 274 59.51 -25.12 -17.72
N SER A 275 59.81 -24.50 -18.86
CA SER A 275 60.96 -24.87 -19.71
C SER A 275 62.27 -24.49 -19.05
#